data_AF-A0A7W8T4D9-F1
#
_entry.id   AF-A0A7W8T4D9-F1
#
_cell.length_a   1.000
_cell.length_b   1.000
_cell.length_c   1.000
_cell.angle_alpha   90.00
_cell.angle_beta   90.00
_cell.angle_gamma   90.00
#
_symmetry.space_group_name_H-M   'P 1'
#
loop_
_entity.id
_entity.type
_entity.pdbx_description
1 polymer ?
#
loop_
_entity_poly.entity_id
_entity_poly.type
_entity_poly.pdbx_seq_one_letter_code
_entity_poly.pdbx_strand_id
1 'polypeptide(L)' 'MTVSNKPEAAVSDRVLYTYFRSSAAYRVRIALNLKGLDYRTVPVHLLRDGGCNINPNIAR' A
#
# COMPACT_ATOMS: atom_id res chain seq x y z
N MET A 1 31.63 7.04 3.64
CA MET A 1 30.63 6.21 2.94
C MET A 1 29.26 6.77 3.26
N THR A 2 28.54 7.15 2.20
CA THR A 2 27.40 8.06 2.15
C THR A 2 26.25 7.73 3.10
N VAL A 3 26.06 8.54 4.14
CA VAL A 3 24.76 8.72 4.78
C VAL A 3 23.99 9.71 3.90
N SER A 4 23.37 9.20 2.83
CA SER A 4 22.45 9.97 1.99
C SER A 4 21.17 10.21 2.78
N ASN A 5 21.22 11.17 3.71
CA ASN A 5 20.05 11.68 4.39
C ASN A 5 19.24 12.49 3.36
N LYS A 6 18.31 11.83 2.67
CA LYS A 6 17.34 12.49 1.79
C LYS A 6 16.37 13.26 2.69
N PRO A 7 16.11 14.55 2.40
CA PRO A 7 15.76 15.54 3.41
C PRO A 7 14.39 15.30 4.04
N GLU A 8 14.35 15.60 5.33
CA GLU A 8 13.22 15.97 6.17
C GLU A 8 12.41 17.12 5.53
N ALA A 9 11.77 16.87 4.40
CA ALA A 9 10.94 17.84 3.69
C ALA A 9 9.65 17.14 3.30
N ALA A 10 8.67 17.20 4.20
CA ALA A 10 7.31 16.71 4.01
C ALA A 10 7.19 15.19 3.78
N VAL A 11 7.61 14.37 4.76
CA VAL A 11 7.08 13.01 4.89
C VAL A 11 5.58 13.16 5.13
N SER A 12 4.82 13.18 4.05
CA SER A 12 3.39 13.04 4.14
C SER A 12 3.13 11.68 4.75
N ASP A 13 2.34 11.60 5.83
CA ASP A 13 1.88 10.35 6.46
C ASP A 13 0.98 9.56 5.48
N ARG A 14 1.58 9.10 4.39
CA ARG A 14 0.94 8.42 3.26
C ARG A 14 1.54 7.03 3.20
N VAL A 15 0.78 6.10 3.74
CA VAL A 15 1.11 4.67 3.73
C VAL A 15 0.32 4.00 2.62
N LEU A 16 1.02 3.38 1.68
CA LEU A 16 0.46 2.55 0.63
C LEU A 16 0.53 1.08 1.02
N TYR A 17 -0.62 0.51 1.36
CA TYR A 17 -0.77 -0.94 1.50
C TYR A 17 -0.79 -1.60 0.13
N THR A 18 0.21 -2.44 -0.15
CA THR A 18 0.38 -3.07 -1.47
C THR A 18 0.30 -4.58 -1.35
N TYR A 19 -0.37 -5.22 -2.31
CA TYR A 19 -0.34 -6.67 -2.48
C TYR A 19 0.17 -6.96 -3.89
N PHE A 20 1.16 -7.86 -4.01
CA PHE A 20 1.89 -8.08 -5.27
C PHE A 20 0.99 -8.56 -6.43
N ARG A 21 -0.17 -9.18 -6.14
CA ARG A 21 -1.15 -9.59 -7.17
C ARG A 21 -2.31 -8.61 -7.35
N SER A 22 -2.31 -7.48 -6.66
CA SER A 22 -3.38 -6.48 -6.78
C SER A 22 -3.09 -5.52 -7.94
N SER A 23 -3.93 -5.55 -8.97
CA SER A 23 -3.85 -4.61 -10.10
C SER A 23 -4.12 -3.15 -9.67
N ALA A 24 -4.92 -2.95 -8.62
CA ALA A 24 -5.16 -1.63 -8.04
C ALA A 24 -3.91 -1.07 -7.36
N ALA A 25 -3.19 -1.88 -6.58
CA ALA A 25 -1.95 -1.45 -5.91
C ALA A 25 -0.86 -1.08 -6.93
N TYR A 26 -0.78 -1.79 -8.06
CA TYR A 26 0.13 -1.45 -9.16
C TYR A 26 -0.17 -0.08 -9.77
N ARG A 27 -1.44 0.23 -10.08
CA ARG A 27 -1.84 1.54 -10.62
C ARG A 27 -1.56 2.67 -9.65
N VAL A 28 -1.81 2.48 -8.36
CA VAL A 28 -1.56 3.51 -7.34
C VAL A 28 -0.06 3.78 -7.19
N ARG A 29 0.79 2.76 -7.22
CA ARG A 29 2.26 2.95 -7.28
C ARG A 29 2.67 3.80 -8.47
N ILE A 30 2.16 3.51 -9.67
CA ILE A 30 2.48 4.30 -10.86
C ILE A 30 1.98 5.73 -10.69
N ALA A 31 0.73 5.94 -10.27
CA ALA A 31 0.16 7.27 -10.08
C ALA A 31 0.96 8.11 -9.07
N LEU A 32 1.39 7.53 -7.95
CA LEU A 32 2.19 8.23 -6.95
C LEU A 32 3.59 8.59 -7.47
N ASN A 33 4.24 7.68 -8.20
CA ASN A 33 5.52 7.97 -8.86
C ASN A 33 5.38 9.06 -9.92
N LEU A 34 4.32 9.01 -10.75
CA LEU A 34 4.03 10.04 -11.75
C LEU A 34 3.71 11.39 -11.13
N LYS A 35 3.16 11.39 -9.91
CA LYS A 35 2.82 12.61 -9.18
C LYS A 35 3.95 13.11 -8.26
N GLY A 36 5.09 12.42 -8.23
CA GLY A 36 6.25 12.80 -7.43
C GLY A 36 5.95 12.89 -5.94
N LEU A 37 4.95 12.14 -5.46
CA LEU A 37 4.56 12.15 -4.06
C LEU A 37 5.39 11.12 -3.30
N ASP A 38 5.92 11.50 -2.15
CA ASP A 38 6.55 10.57 -1.23
C ASP A 38 5.48 9.71 -0.52
N TYR A 39 5.72 8.41 -0.47
CA TYR A 39 4.85 7.44 0.20
C TYR A 39 5.66 6.27 0.74
N ARG A 40 5.18 5.68 1.84
CA ARG A 40 5.73 4.45 2.40
C ARG A 40 4.95 3.25 1.88
N THR A 41 5.64 2.24 1.34
CA THR A 41 4.98 0.99 0.92
C THR A 41 5.00 -0.06 2.04
N VAL A 42 3.85 -0.68 2.29
CA VAL A 42 3.72 -1.78 3.26
C VAL A 42 3.12 -2.99 2.54
N PRO A 43 3.87 -4.10 2.36
CA PRO A 43 3.34 -5.31 1.75
C PRO A 43 2.32 -5.99 2.67
N VAL A 44 1.11 -6.21 2.17
CA VAL A 44 0.04 -6.94 2.87
C VAL A 44 -0.10 -8.32 2.25
N HIS A 45 -0.01 -9.36 3.07
CA HIS A 45 -0.20 -10.75 2.64
C HIS A 45 -1.68 -11.13 2.78
N LEU A 46 -2.43 -11.15 1.67
CA LEU A 46 -3.85 -11.54 1.66
C LEU A 46 -4.09 -13.05 1.86
N LEU A 47 -3.03 -13.86 1.83
CA LEU A 47 -3.12 -15.33 1.92
C LEU A 47 -3.31 -15.85 3.35
N ARG A 48 -3.24 -14.99 4.37
CA ARG A 48 -3.31 -15.41 5.78
C ARG A 48 -4.75 -15.56 6.30
N ASP A 49 -5.71 -14.86 5.72
CA ASP A 49 -7.12 -14.86 6.14
C ASP A 49 -8.04 -14.98 4.91
N GLY A 50 -7.94 -16.13 4.22
CA GLY A 50 -8.62 -16.41 2.94
C GLY A 50 -10.02 -15.79 2.87
N GLY A 51 -10.22 -14.92 1.87
CA GLY A 51 -11.36 -14.02 1.66
C GLY A 51 -12.76 -14.54 1.99
N CYS A 52 -13.02 -14.71 3.29
CA CYS A 52 -14.32 -15.06 3.83
C CYS A 52 -15.07 -13.76 4.09
N ASN A 53 -15.71 -13.24 3.05
CA ASN A 53 -16.84 -12.31 3.21
C ASN A 53 -18.14 -13.07 3.54
N ILE A 54 -18.06 -14.14 4.33
CA ILE A 54 -19.25 -14.83 4.82
C ILE A 54 -19.60 -14.26 6.19
N ASN A 55 -20.44 -13.22 6.20
CA ASN A 55 -21.17 -12.85 7.42
C ASN A 55 -22.37 -13.81 7.55
N PRO A 56 -22.35 -14.79 8.47
CA PRO A 56 -23.46 -15.75 8.61
C PRO A 56 -24.77 -15.10 9.09
N ASN A 57 -24.74 -13.84 9.53
CA ASN A 57 -25.90 -13.11 10.06
C ASN A 57 -26.76 -12.42 8.99
N ILE A 58 -26.39 -12.47 7.70
CA ILE A 58 -27.15 -11.84 6.60
C ILE A 58 -28.10 -12.85 5.91
N ALA A 59 -28.02 -14.13 6.26
CA ALA A 59 -28.82 -15.21 5.66
C ALA A 59 -30.09 -15.56 6.46
N ARG A 60 -30.82 -14.57 6.99
CA ARG A 60 -32.08 -14.78 7.72
C ARG A 60 -33.24 -14.07 7.07
#